data_AF-A0AA37MVI0-F1
#
_entry.id   AF-A0AA37MVI0-F1
#
_cell.length_a   1.000
_cell.length_b   1.000
_cell.length_c   1.000
_cell.angle_alpha   90.00
_cell.angle_beta   90.00
_cell.angle_gamma   90.00
#
_symmetry.space_group_name_H-M   'P 1'
#
loop_
_entity.id
_entity.type
_entity.pdbx_description
1 polymer ?
#
loop_
_entity_poly.entity_id
_entity_poly.type
_entity_poly.pdbx_seq_one_letter_code
_entity_poly.pdbx_strand_id
1 'polypeptide(L)'
;MRKVIPFGRRAVAPNTPRDVKAKCAHRNLRLVEHGGIVMCADCHVTLSPIWALSMLSEQYAFAMAHLDRLKSRIELADARILELSQELDAMLPGEKKPE
;
A
#
# COMPACT_ATOMS: atom_id res chain seq x y z
N MET A 1 -19.87 18.83 -13.26
CA MET A 1 -18.52 19.33 -12.91
C MET A 1 -17.79 18.28 -12.08
N ARG A 2 -16.75 17.63 -12.63
CA ARG A 2 -16.01 16.56 -11.93
C ARG A 2 -15.00 17.18 -10.94
N LYS A 3 -15.25 17.03 -9.64
CA LYS A 3 -14.26 17.34 -8.59
C LYS A 3 -13.23 16.23 -8.54
N VAL A 4 -12.20 16.32 -9.40
CA VAL A 4 -11.03 15.44 -9.32
C VAL A 4 -10.15 15.94 -8.19
N ILE A 5 -9.94 15.14 -7.15
CA ILE A 5 -8.99 15.45 -6.08
C ILE A 5 -7.59 15.42 -6.72
N PRO A 6 -6.82 16.52 -6.71
CA PRO A 6 -5.51 16.53 -7.31
C PRO A 6 -4.57 15.63 -6.51
N PHE A 7 -4.12 14.55 -7.13
CA PHE A 7 -3.05 13.70 -6.59
C PHE A 7 -1.70 14.40 -6.79
N GLY A 8 -1.36 15.30 -5.86
CA GLY A 8 -0.02 15.84 -5.78
C GLY A 8 0.95 14.75 -5.29
N ARG A 9 1.96 14.40 -6.11
CA ARG A 9 3.09 13.58 -5.63
C ARG A 9 3.85 14.41 -4.59
N ARG A 10 3.68 14.09 -3.31
CA ARG A 10 4.54 14.62 -2.24
C ARG A 10 5.94 14.04 -2.44
N ALA A 11 6.92 14.91 -2.64
CA ALA A 11 8.32 14.51 -2.57
C ALA A 11 8.58 13.95 -1.17
N VAL A 12 9.16 12.74 -1.10
CA VAL A 12 9.68 12.18 0.14
C VAL A 12 10.82 13.08 0.57
N ALA A 13 10.73 13.68 1.76
CA ALA A 13 11.79 14.54 2.27
C ALA A 13 13.10 13.74 2.33
N PRO A 14 14.22 14.25 1.79
CA PRO A 14 15.51 13.61 1.98
C PRO A 14 15.84 13.68 3.48
N ASN A 15 16.03 12.53 4.11
CA ASN A 15 16.42 12.43 5.51
C ASN A 15 17.79 13.13 5.70
N THR A 16 17.80 14.37 6.18
CA THR A 16 19.03 15.06 6.56
C THR A 16 19.63 14.37 7.81
N PRO A 17 20.93 14.00 7.80
CA PRO A 17 21.51 13.05 8.77
C PRO A 17 21.89 13.65 10.14
N ARG A 18 21.30 14.77 10.56
CA ARG A 18 21.54 15.34 11.89
C ARG A 18 20.32 15.05 12.79
N ASP A 19 20.54 14.25 13.83
CA ASP A 19 19.61 13.88 14.93
C ASP A 19 18.69 12.65 14.78
N VAL A 20 18.91 11.76 13.80
CA VAL A 20 18.01 10.60 13.54
C VAL A 20 18.32 9.33 14.37
N LYS A 21 19.44 9.27 15.09
CA LYS A 21 19.89 8.03 15.77
C LYS A 21 18.89 7.48 16.81
N ALA A 22 18.05 8.31 17.41
CA ALA A 22 17.11 7.87 18.45
C ALA A 22 15.73 7.39 17.93
N LYS A 23 15.40 7.59 16.64
CA LYS A 23 14.04 7.33 16.11
C LYS A 23 14.01 6.65 14.73
N CYS A 24 15.10 6.01 14.30
CA CYS A 24 15.07 5.28 13.04
C CYS A 24 14.27 3.98 13.19
N ALA A 25 13.24 3.80 12.36
CA ALA A 25 12.46 2.56 12.31
C ALA A 25 13.18 1.42 11.57
N HIS A 26 14.38 1.68 11.02
CA HIS A 26 15.24 0.70 10.36
C HIS A 26 14.55 -0.10 9.24
N ARG A 27 13.64 0.54 8.50
CA ARG A 27 12.86 -0.10 7.42
C ARG A 27 13.58 -0.13 6.09
N ASN A 28 14.52 0.80 5.88
CA ASN A 28 15.31 0.88 4.67
C ASN A 28 16.65 0.15 4.89
N LEU A 29 16.72 -1.12 4.49
CA LEU A 29 17.88 -1.98 4.71
C LEU A 29 18.72 -2.11 3.44
N ARG A 30 20.05 -2.11 3.60
CA ARG A 30 21.04 -2.39 2.56
C ARG A 30 21.97 -3.50 3.01
N LEU A 31 22.27 -4.41 2.10
CA LEU A 31 23.33 -5.40 2.27
C LEU A 31 24.66 -4.80 1.81
N VAL A 32 25.67 -4.88 2.67
CA VAL A 32 27.04 -4.49 2.30
C VAL A 32 27.67 -5.65 1.55
N GLU A 33 28.24 -5.36 0.37
CA GLU A 33 28.58 -6.33 -0.69
C GLU A 33 29.52 -7.49 -0.27
N HIS A 34 30.17 -7.45 0.90
CA HIS A 34 31.25 -8.37 1.25
C HIS A 34 31.24 -8.91 2.69
N GLY A 35 30.11 -8.93 3.41
CA GLY A 35 30.15 -9.41 4.81
C GLY A 35 28.88 -9.98 5.42
N GLY A 36 27.78 -10.12 4.67
CA GLY A 36 26.48 -10.47 5.28
C GLY A 36 25.99 -9.44 6.31
N ILE A 37 26.59 -8.25 6.29
CA ILE A 37 26.27 -7.15 7.19
C ILE A 37 25.03 -6.46 6.65
N VAL A 38 24.00 -6.40 7.49
CA VAL A 38 22.80 -5.62 7.21
C VAL A 38 22.99 -4.23 7.82
N MET A 39 22.81 -3.19 7.02
CA MET A 39 22.84 -1.80 7.50
C MET A 39 21.55 -1.09 7.16
N CYS A 40 21.13 -0.15 8.01
CA CYS A 40 20.08 0.78 7.63
C CYS A 40 20.64 1.88 6.72
N ALA A 41 20.01 2.12 5.57
CA ALA A 41 20.40 3.18 4.66
C ALA A 41 20.03 4.59 5.18
N ASP A 42 19.07 4.70 6.11
CA ASP A 42 18.62 5.99 6.64
C ASP A 42 19.50 6.50 7.79
N CYS A 43 19.88 5.61 8.72
CA CYS A 43 20.67 5.99 9.90
C CYS A 43 22.09 5.42 9.91
N HIS A 44 22.45 4.62 8.90
CA HIS A 44 23.77 4.00 8.73
C HIS A 44 24.22 3.09 9.88
N VAL A 45 23.30 2.63 10.73
CA VAL A 45 23.59 1.66 11.79
C VAL A 45 23.61 0.25 11.23
N THR A 46 24.59 -0.54 11.66
CA THR A 46 24.64 -1.98 11.43
C THR A 46 23.62 -2.69 12.32
N LEU A 47 22.84 -3.58 11.71
CA LEU A 47 21.77 -4.31 12.35
C LEU A 47 22.09 -5.80 12.32
N SER A 48 21.56 -6.53 13.30
CA SER A 48 21.62 -7.99 13.30
C SER A 48 20.86 -8.56 12.10
N PRO A 49 21.41 -9.52 11.33
CA PRO A 49 20.69 -10.18 10.26
C PRO A 49 19.40 -10.86 10.72
N ILE A 50 19.38 -11.44 11.92
CA ILE A 50 18.19 -12.09 12.50
C ILE A 50 17.11 -11.03 12.76
N TRP A 51 17.48 -9.89 13.36
CA TRP A 51 16.54 -8.79 13.59
C TRP A 51 15.95 -8.27 12.28
N ALA A 52 16.80 -8.11 11.26
CA ALA A 52 16.37 -7.66 9.94
C ALA A 52 15.37 -8.63 9.29
N LEU A 53 15.64 -9.94 9.36
CA LEU A 53 14.72 -10.95 8.84
C LEU A 53 13.39 -10.99 9.60
N SER A 54 13.42 -10.87 10.93
CA SER A 54 12.19 -10.78 11.75
C SER A 54 11.37 -9.53 11.41
N MET A 55 12.02 -8.37 11.29
CA MET A 55 11.34 -7.13 10.91
C MET A 55 10.73 -7.25 9.50
N LEU A 56 11.47 -7.80 8.53
CA LEU A 56 10.97 -7.98 7.17
C LEU A 56 9.81 -8.98 7.10
N SER A 57 9.84 -10.07 7.87
CA SER A 57 8.74 -11.04 7.89
C SER A 57 7.47 -10.45 8.50
N GLU A 58 7.59 -9.64 9.54
CA GLU A 58 6.47 -8.88 10.13
C GLU A 58 5.89 -7.86 9.13
N GLN A 59 6.74 -7.10 8.43
CA GLN A 59 6.28 -6.16 7.40
C GLN A 59 5.58 -6.89 6.26
N TYR A 60 6.10 -8.05 5.85
CA TYR A 60 5.47 -8.88 4.82
C TYR A 60 4.09 -9.38 5.27
N ALA A 61 3.98 -9.91 6.49
CA ALA A 61 2.69 -10.37 7.03
C ALA A 61 1.66 -9.23 7.09
N PHE A 62 2.08 -8.03 7.53
CA PHE A 62 1.22 -6.86 7.55
C PHE A 62 0.77 -6.44 6.15
N ALA A 63 1.69 -6.42 5.18
CA ALA A 63 1.39 -6.09 3.79
C ALA A 63 0.40 -7.10 3.18
N MET A 64 0.58 -8.40 3.44
CA MET A 64 -0.34 -9.45 2.97
C MET A 64 -1.75 -9.27 3.55
N ALA A 65 -1.87 -9.06 4.86
CA ALA A 65 -3.16 -8.80 5.49
C ALA A 65 -3.85 -7.53 4.92
N HIS A 66 -3.06 -6.52 4.57
CA HIS A 66 -3.59 -5.31 3.91
C HIS A 66 -4.10 -5.60 2.50
N LEU A 67 -3.37 -6.39 1.72
CA LEU A 67 -3.79 -6.81 0.38
C LEU A 67 -5.08 -7.62 0.43
N ASP A 68 -5.19 -8.57 1.36
CA ASP A 68 -6.40 -9.38 1.53
C ASP A 68 -7.61 -8.49 1.85
N ARG A 69 -7.45 -7.53 2.77
CA ARG A 69 -8.50 -6.57 3.11
C ARG A 69 -8.92 -5.72 1.90
N LEU A 70 -7.97 -5.26 1.09
CA LEU A 70 -8.27 -4.49 -0.12
C LEU A 70 -9.01 -5.35 -1.15
N LYS A 71 -8.60 -6.60 -1.32
CA LYS A 71 -9.27 -7.56 -2.21
C LYS A 71 -10.73 -7.77 -1.80
N SER A 72 -11.01 -8.06 -0.54
CA SER A 72 -12.39 -8.22 -0.06
C SER A 72 -13.23 -6.96 -0.24
N ARG A 73 -12.63 -5.77 -0.12
CA ARG A 73 -13.34 -4.51 -0.39
C ARG A 73 -13.69 -4.33 -1.86
N ILE A 74 -12.83 -4.75 -2.78
CA ILE A 74 -13.09 -4.71 -4.22
C ILE A 74 -14.21 -5.69 -4.56
N GLU A 75 -14.14 -6.93 -4.07
CA GLU A 75 -15.18 -7.95 -4.30
C GLU A 75 -16.57 -7.47 -3.84
N LEU A 76 -16.65 -6.83 -2.67
CA LEU A 76 -17.90 -6.26 -2.16
C LEU A 76 -18.40 -5.08 -3.01
N ALA A 77 -17.48 -4.23 -3.49
CA ALA A 77 -17.85 -3.12 -4.37
C ALA A 77 -18.37 -3.63 -5.73
N ASP A 78 -17.71 -4.63 -6.30
CA ASP A 78 -18.13 -5.25 -7.56
C ASP A 78 -19.51 -5.91 -7.43
N ALA A 79 -19.75 -6.65 -6.34
CA ALA A 79 -21.06 -7.21 -6.05
C ALA A 79 -22.14 -6.12 -5.97
N ARG A 80 -21.85 -5.01 -5.28
CA ARG A 80 -22.81 -3.91 -5.16
C ARG A 80 -23.06 -3.20 -6.50
N ILE A 81 -22.05 -3.08 -7.35
CA ILE A 81 -22.21 -2.52 -8.71
C ILE A 81 -23.15 -3.39 -9.54
N LEU A 82 -23.00 -4.72 -9.46
CA LEU A 82 -23.87 -5.65 -10.17
C LEU A 82 -25.32 -5.56 -9.68
N GLU A 83 -25.54 -5.54 -8.36
CA GLU A 83 -26.88 -5.35 -7.77
C GLU A 83 -27.52 -4.05 -8.25
N LEU A 84 -26.81 -2.92 -8.16
CA LEU A 84 -27.32 -1.62 -8.59
C LEU A 84 -27.62 -1.57 -10.10
N SER A 85 -26.83 -2.29 -10.91
CA SER A 85 -27.07 -2.38 -12.35
C SER A 85 -28.37 -3.15 -12.64
N GLN A 86 -28.61 -4.25 -11.92
CA GLN A 86 -29.86 -5.01 -12.03
C GLN A 86 -31.07 -4.20 -11.55
N GLU A 87 -30.93 -3.46 -10.44
CA GLU A 87 -31.96 -2.54 -9.95
C GLU A 87 -32.29 -1.47 -11.01
N LEU A 88 -31.28 -0.90 -11.66
CA LEU A 88 -31.46 0.11 -12.71
C LEU A 88 -32.14 -0.47 -13.96
N ASP A 89 -31.71 -1.64 -14.42
CA ASP A 89 -32.30 -2.33 -15.56
C ASP A 89 -33.77 -2.68 -15.32
N ALA A 90 -34.13 -3.05 -14.08
CA ALA A 90 -35.52 -3.30 -13.69
C ALA A 90 -36.39 -2.02 -13.65
N MET A 91 -35.78 -0.87 -13.36
CA MET A 91 -36.46 0.44 -13.31
C MET A 91 -36.63 1.09 -14.68
N LEU A 92 -35.91 0.64 -15.71
CA LEU A 92 -36.08 1.06 -17.09
C LEU A 92 -37.03 0.08 -17.80
N PRO A 93 -38.37 0.26 -17.72
CA PRO A 93 -39.27 -0.51 -18.56
C PRO A 93 -38.87 -0.24 -20.00
N GLY A 94 -38.52 -1.30 -20.73
CA GLY A 94 -37.91 -1.20 -22.05
C GLY A 94 -38.59 -0.14 -22.90
N GLU A 95 -37.78 0.72 -23.53
CA GLU A 95 -38.18 1.48 -24.70
C GLU A 95 -38.71 0.48 -25.74
N LYS A 96 -39.98 0.09 -25.60
CA LYS A 96 -40.74 -0.53 -26.67
C LYS A 96 -40.88 0.56 -27.72
N LYS A 97 -39.93 0.57 -28.65
CA LYS A 97 -40.01 1.34 -29.89
C LYS A 97 -41.38 1.01 -30.51
N PRO A 98 -42.29 1.99 -30.65
CA PRO A 98 -43.54 1.76 -31.36
C PRO A 98 -43.23 1.49 -32.84
N GLU A 99 -44.06 0.65 -33.43
CA GLU A 99 -43.99 0.06 -34.78
C GLU A 99 -43.69 1.05 -35.91
#